data_AF-A0A4P7JP78-F1
#
_entry.id   AF-A0A4P7JP78-F1
#
_cell.length_a   1.000
_cell.length_b   1.000
_cell.length_c   1.000
_cell.angle_alpha   90.00
_cell.angle_beta   90.00
_cell.angle_gamma   90.00
#
_symmetry.space_group_name_H-M   'P 1'
#
loop_
_entity.id
_entity.type
_entity.pdbx_description
1 polymer ?
#
loop_
_entity_poly.entity_id
_entity_poly.type
_entity_poly.pdbx_seq_one_letter_code
_entity_poly.pdbx_strand_id
1 'polypeptide(L)'
;MQQCIVFILLFSLTACANSDWRTASREPAGIAALPSEENRAIIEVYAADAFSWRGWFAVHPWVAIKDKDANEYTVFEVVGWQVRRGLSAIREFNTETPDRYWYGSKPELLLSIKGDRATELIPKIKKAIETYPWADEYSVFPGPNSNTFVAWIAREVPELELELPFSAIGSGYANE
;
A
#
# COMPACT_ATOMS: atom_id res chain seq x y z
N MET A 1 31.71 -23.84 -42.87
CA MET A 1 30.62 -23.92 -41.87
C MET A 1 31.15 -23.34 -40.56
N GLN A 2 30.78 -22.11 -40.24
CA GLN A 2 31.19 -21.42 -39.02
C GLN A 2 30.11 -21.71 -37.95
N GLN A 3 30.44 -22.43 -36.88
CA GLN A 3 29.51 -22.58 -35.76
C GLN A 3 29.62 -21.34 -34.86
N CYS A 4 28.54 -20.55 -34.79
CA CYS A 4 28.39 -19.49 -33.81
C CYS A 4 28.14 -20.13 -32.43
N ILE A 5 29.11 -19.99 -31.52
CA ILE A 5 28.93 -20.32 -30.11
C ILE A 5 28.18 -19.16 -29.46
N VAL A 6 26.91 -19.37 -29.13
CA VAL A 6 26.12 -18.45 -28.30
C VAL A 6 26.53 -18.68 -26.85
N PHE A 7 27.21 -17.71 -26.24
CA PHE A 7 27.43 -17.69 -24.80
C PHE A 7 26.13 -17.24 -24.11
N ILE A 8 25.39 -18.20 -23.54
CA ILE A 8 24.31 -17.91 -22.61
C ILE A 8 24.98 -17.62 -21.25
N LEU A 9 25.08 -16.34 -20.90
CA LEU A 9 25.43 -15.89 -19.56
C LEU A 9 24.27 -16.21 -18.61
N LEU A 10 24.35 -17.35 -17.92
CA LEU A 10 23.50 -17.64 -16.77
C LEU A 10 23.95 -16.74 -15.62
N PHE A 11 23.26 -15.62 -15.42
CA PHE A 11 23.38 -14.86 -14.17
C PHE A 11 22.73 -15.66 -13.05
N SER A 12 23.56 -16.34 -12.25
CA SER A 12 23.13 -16.89 -10.97
C SER A 12 22.87 -15.74 -10.00
N LEU A 13 21.66 -15.18 -10.04
CA LEU A 13 21.15 -14.33 -8.96
C LEU A 13 20.94 -15.23 -7.73
N THR A 14 21.95 -15.33 -6.88
CA THR A 14 21.78 -15.87 -5.53
C THR A 14 20.92 -14.89 -4.74
N ALA A 15 19.60 -15.05 -4.88
CA ALA A 15 18.60 -14.27 -4.19
C ALA A 15 18.59 -14.64 -2.71
N CYS A 16 19.18 -13.79 -1.85
CA CYS A 16 18.86 -13.79 -0.42
C CYS A 16 17.50 -13.14 -0.20
N ALA A 17 16.44 -13.61 -0.86
CA ALA A 17 15.06 -13.19 -0.60
C ALA A 17 14.41 -14.16 0.38
N ASN A 18 15.01 -14.33 1.56
CA ASN A 18 14.44 -15.19 2.60
C ASN A 18 14.55 -14.51 3.97
N SER A 19 13.85 -13.38 4.11
CA SER A 19 13.38 -12.95 5.42
C SER A 19 12.13 -13.79 5.74
N ASP A 20 12.15 -14.55 6.83
CA ASP A 20 10.93 -15.18 7.34
C ASP A 20 9.93 -14.05 7.64
N TRP A 21 8.77 -14.08 6.97
CA TRP A 21 7.74 -13.06 7.14
C TRP A 21 7.30 -12.90 8.61
N ARG A 22 7.50 -13.95 9.42
CA ARG A 22 7.23 -13.95 10.87
C ARG A 22 8.17 -13.04 11.66
N THR A 23 9.44 -12.94 11.25
CA THR A 23 10.46 -12.14 11.94
C THR A 23 10.78 -10.82 11.24
N ALA A 24 10.28 -10.63 10.02
CA ALA A 24 10.44 -9.40 9.27
C ALA A 24 9.84 -8.19 10.04
N SER A 25 10.59 -7.08 10.05
CA SER A 25 10.23 -5.89 10.84
C SER A 25 8.85 -5.34 10.47
N ARG A 26 8.13 -4.90 11.49
CA ARG A 26 6.88 -4.11 11.43
C ARG A 26 6.98 -2.89 12.35
N GLU A 27 8.20 -2.51 12.71
CA GLU A 27 8.45 -1.31 13.53
C GLU A 27 8.00 -0.06 12.77
N PRO A 28 7.62 1.02 13.46
CA PRO A 28 7.38 2.32 12.85
C PRO A 28 8.61 2.85 12.11
N ALA A 29 8.43 3.54 10.99
CA ALA A 29 9.53 4.17 10.25
C ALA A 29 9.89 5.58 10.76
N GLY A 30 9.05 6.16 11.62
CA GLY A 30 9.23 7.51 12.19
C GLY A 30 8.92 8.63 11.21
N ILE A 31 8.09 8.37 10.20
CA ILE A 31 7.63 9.31 9.17
C ILE A 31 6.38 10.06 9.63
N ALA A 32 5.40 9.34 10.16
CA ALA A 32 4.13 9.91 10.58
C ALA A 32 4.31 10.73 11.87
N ALA A 33 3.57 11.85 11.97
CA ALA A 33 3.49 12.58 13.23
C ALA A 33 2.71 11.76 14.27
N LEU A 34 3.15 11.77 15.53
CA LEU A 34 2.39 11.15 16.59
C LEU A 34 1.04 11.88 16.77
N PRO A 35 -0.09 11.16 16.94
CA PRO A 35 -1.38 11.79 17.18
C PRO A 35 -1.40 12.76 18.37
N SER A 36 -0.58 12.50 19.40
CA SER A 36 -0.41 13.34 20.58
C SER A 36 0.30 14.68 20.30
N GLU A 37 1.00 14.80 19.17
CA GLU A 37 1.75 16.00 18.78
C GLU A 37 1.09 16.76 17.63
N GLU A 38 0.10 16.15 16.96
CA GLU A 38 -0.58 16.71 15.80
C GLU A 38 -2.09 16.48 15.90
N ASN A 39 -2.82 17.52 16.31
CA ASN A 39 -4.28 17.45 16.50
C ASN A 39 -5.08 17.65 15.20
N ARG A 40 -4.45 18.11 14.11
CA ARG A 40 -5.16 18.28 12.83
C ARG A 40 -5.60 16.95 12.25
N ALA A 41 -6.63 16.98 11.39
CA ALA A 41 -6.92 15.83 10.54
C ALA A 41 -5.74 15.57 9.59
N ILE A 42 -5.49 14.31 9.26
CA ILE A 42 -4.38 13.88 8.41
C ILE A 42 -4.86 12.77 7.46
N ILE A 43 -4.42 12.83 6.21
CA ILE A 43 -4.48 11.74 5.24
C ILE A 43 -3.06 11.50 4.78
N GLU A 44 -2.59 10.27 4.90
CA GLU A 44 -1.28 9.85 4.40
C GLU A 44 -1.42 8.59 3.57
N VAL A 45 -0.65 8.51 2.49
CA VAL A 45 -0.57 7.34 1.63
C VAL A 45 0.88 6.89 1.59
N TYR A 46 1.09 5.62 1.85
CA TYR A 46 2.41 5.02 1.92
C TYR A 46 2.55 3.95 0.86
N ALA A 47 3.79 3.66 0.47
CA ALA A 47 4.13 2.47 -0.29
C ALA A 47 5.49 1.92 0.14
N ALA A 48 5.62 0.61 0.17
CA ALA A 48 6.89 -0.07 0.43
C ALA A 48 7.08 -1.20 -0.57
N ASP A 49 8.32 -1.62 -0.81
CA ASP A 49 8.61 -2.79 -1.64
C ASP A 49 7.80 -4.00 -1.17
N ALA A 50 7.09 -4.65 -2.11
CA ALA A 50 6.29 -5.82 -1.80
C ALA A 50 7.17 -6.95 -1.20
N PHE A 51 6.56 -7.78 -0.37
CA PHE A 51 7.32 -8.80 0.34
C PHE A 51 8.00 -9.82 -0.59
N SER A 52 9.23 -10.23 -0.21
CA SER A 52 10.06 -11.22 -0.92
C SER A 52 10.49 -10.74 -2.32
N TRP A 53 10.74 -11.66 -3.26
CA TRP A 53 11.21 -11.37 -4.62
C TRP A 53 10.31 -10.40 -5.40
N ARG A 54 9.06 -10.22 -4.96
CA ARG A 54 8.09 -9.31 -5.59
C ARG A 54 8.49 -7.85 -5.41
N GLY A 55 9.17 -7.50 -4.32
CA GLY A 55 9.63 -6.14 -4.05
C GLY A 55 10.59 -5.57 -5.09
N TRP A 56 11.21 -6.43 -5.90
CA TRP A 56 12.04 -5.98 -7.02
C TRP A 56 11.24 -5.33 -8.16
N PHE A 57 9.92 -5.57 -8.22
CA PHE A 57 9.09 -5.13 -9.33
C PHE A 57 7.80 -4.44 -8.89
N ALA A 58 7.33 -4.70 -7.67
CA ALA A 58 6.04 -4.23 -7.19
C ALA A 58 6.13 -3.63 -5.78
N VAL A 59 5.31 -2.61 -5.54
CA VAL A 59 5.09 -2.04 -4.21
C VAL A 59 3.78 -2.55 -3.60
N HIS A 60 3.68 -2.40 -2.28
CA HIS A 60 2.46 -2.54 -1.51
C HIS A 60 2.07 -1.18 -0.92
N PRO A 61 1.03 -0.51 -1.44
CA PRO A 61 0.55 0.74 -0.89
C PRO A 61 -0.62 0.56 0.09
N TRP A 62 -0.77 1.52 1.00
CA TRP A 62 -1.88 1.62 1.95
C TRP A 62 -2.24 3.08 2.25
N VAL A 63 -3.44 3.30 2.77
CA VAL A 63 -3.96 4.62 3.15
C VAL A 63 -4.13 4.68 4.66
N ALA A 64 -3.68 5.77 5.27
CA ALA A 64 -3.88 6.08 6.67
C ALA A 64 -4.66 7.39 6.80
N ILE A 65 -5.70 7.40 7.62
CA ILE A 65 -6.47 8.61 7.91
C ILE A 65 -6.53 8.83 9.42
N LYS A 66 -6.51 10.09 9.82
CA LYS A 66 -6.70 10.51 11.20
C LYS A 66 -7.68 11.67 11.19
N ASP A 67 -8.81 11.49 11.86
CA ASP A 67 -9.74 12.59 12.08
C ASP A 67 -9.11 13.67 13.00
N LYS A 68 -9.67 14.88 12.97
CA LYS A 68 -9.22 15.95 13.88
C LYS A 68 -9.39 15.50 15.33
N ASP A 69 -8.40 15.80 16.17
CA ASP A 69 -8.35 15.46 17.59
C ASP A 69 -8.39 13.93 17.89
N ALA A 70 -8.27 13.07 16.87
CA ALA A 70 -8.20 11.62 17.05
C ALA A 70 -6.82 11.19 17.58
N ASN A 71 -6.83 10.20 18.48
CA ASN A 71 -5.64 9.68 19.15
C ASN A 71 -4.91 8.58 18.34
N GLU A 72 -5.50 8.09 17.26
CA GLU A 72 -4.92 7.05 16.41
C GLU A 72 -5.28 7.32 14.94
N TYR A 73 -4.45 6.81 14.04
CA TYR A 73 -4.78 6.68 12.63
C TYR A 73 -5.59 5.40 12.42
N THR A 74 -6.56 5.43 11.51
CA THR A 74 -7.15 4.24 10.91
C THR A 74 -6.42 3.94 9.61
N VAL A 75 -5.88 2.74 9.49
CA VAL A 75 -5.15 2.27 8.30
C VAL A 75 -6.02 1.30 7.53
N PHE A 76 -6.04 1.48 6.20
CA PHE A 76 -6.72 0.63 5.24
C PHE A 76 -5.72 0.10 4.22
N GLU A 77 -5.65 -1.22 4.10
CA GLU A 77 -4.78 -1.92 3.15
C GLU A 77 -5.50 -3.13 2.55
N VAL A 78 -5.12 -3.55 1.34
CA VAL A 78 -5.67 -4.77 0.72
C VAL A 78 -4.65 -5.90 0.71
N VAL A 79 -5.03 -7.03 1.32
CA VAL A 79 -4.18 -8.21 1.52
C VAL A 79 -4.91 -9.51 1.20
N GLY A 80 -4.25 -10.42 0.48
CA GLY A 80 -4.90 -11.61 -0.07
C GLY A 80 -5.06 -12.81 0.88
N TRP A 81 -4.33 -12.86 2.00
CA TRP A 81 -4.36 -14.02 2.89
C TRP A 81 -5.67 -14.15 3.68
N GLN A 82 -6.41 -13.06 3.88
CA GLN A 82 -7.70 -13.07 4.55
C GLN A 82 -8.85 -13.48 3.62
N VAL A 83 -8.75 -13.18 2.32
CA VAL A 83 -9.71 -13.64 1.29
C VAL A 83 -9.80 -15.16 1.25
N ARG A 84 -8.67 -15.86 1.37
CA ARG A 84 -8.63 -17.34 1.45
C ARG A 84 -9.42 -17.92 2.64
N ARG A 85 -9.77 -17.08 3.62
CA ARG A 85 -10.55 -17.43 4.81
C ARG A 85 -12.01 -16.96 4.71
N GLY A 86 -12.44 -16.46 3.54
CA GLY A 86 -13.78 -15.91 3.32
C GLY A 86 -14.01 -14.53 3.98
N LEU A 87 -12.94 -13.79 4.27
CA LEU A 87 -13.00 -12.44 4.84
C LEU A 87 -12.74 -11.40 3.75
N SER A 88 -13.17 -10.16 4.00
CA SER A 88 -12.86 -9.01 3.14
C SER A 88 -11.36 -8.91 2.86
N ALA A 89 -10.98 -8.59 1.63
CA ALA A 89 -9.62 -8.26 1.21
C ALA A 89 -9.13 -6.96 1.85
N ILE A 90 -10.03 -6.06 2.26
CA ILE A 90 -9.70 -4.83 2.98
C ILE A 90 -9.42 -5.18 4.44
N ARG A 91 -8.21 -4.86 4.90
CA ARG A 91 -7.81 -4.91 6.30
C ARG A 91 -7.86 -3.49 6.86
N GLU A 92 -8.63 -3.32 7.93
CA GLU A 92 -8.79 -2.07 8.67
C GLU A 92 -8.26 -2.26 10.11
N PHE A 93 -7.47 -1.31 10.61
CA PHE A 93 -6.99 -1.33 11.99
C PHE A 93 -6.56 0.07 12.46
N ASN A 94 -6.62 0.31 13.77
CA ASN A 94 -6.13 1.55 14.38
C ASN A 94 -4.68 1.40 14.88
N THR A 95 -3.92 2.49 14.81
CA THR A 95 -2.53 2.56 15.30
C THR A 95 -2.11 4.02 15.46
N GLU A 96 -1.25 4.31 16.43
CA GLU A 96 -0.55 5.60 16.52
C GLU A 96 0.51 5.78 15.43
N THR A 97 0.96 4.67 14.83
CA THR A 97 2.08 4.59 13.88
C THR A 97 1.65 3.90 12.59
N PRO A 98 1.18 4.65 11.58
CA PRO A 98 0.67 4.11 10.31
C PRO A 98 1.77 3.77 9.29
N ASP A 99 3.00 4.18 9.55
CA ASP A 99 4.17 4.14 8.66
C ASP A 99 5.09 2.94 8.96
N ARG A 100 4.50 1.80 9.35
CA ARG A 100 5.27 0.61 9.73
C ARG A 100 5.99 0.01 8.53
N TYR A 101 7.15 -0.59 8.80
CA TYR A 101 7.85 -1.41 7.81
C TYR A 101 6.90 -2.49 7.25
N TRP A 102 6.84 -2.60 5.93
CA TRP A 102 6.12 -3.67 5.26
C TRP A 102 7.03 -4.89 5.16
N TYR A 103 6.95 -5.77 6.16
CA TYR A 103 7.75 -7.00 6.21
C TYR A 103 9.25 -6.75 5.95
N GLY A 104 9.81 -5.75 6.65
CA GLY A 104 11.23 -5.37 6.53
C GLY A 104 11.54 -4.33 5.45
N SER A 105 10.59 -3.97 4.59
CA SER A 105 10.73 -2.86 3.64
C SER A 105 10.28 -1.54 4.29
N LYS A 106 11.16 -0.54 4.31
CA LYS A 106 10.80 0.80 4.82
C LYS A 106 9.80 1.46 3.86
N PRO A 107 8.68 2.03 4.33
CA PRO A 107 7.78 2.77 3.47
C PRO A 107 8.36 4.12 3.03
N GLU A 108 7.89 4.54 1.86
CA GLU A 108 7.93 5.91 1.37
C GLU A 108 6.56 6.54 1.53
N LEU A 109 6.55 7.85 1.78
CA LEU A 109 5.33 8.66 1.86
C LEU A 109 5.03 9.20 0.47
N LEU A 110 3.91 8.75 -0.11
CA LEU A 110 3.46 9.19 -1.44
C LEU A 110 2.63 10.48 -1.38
N LEU A 111 1.84 10.64 -0.31
CA LEU A 111 0.96 11.80 -0.12
C LEU A 111 0.81 12.09 1.37
N SER A 112 0.77 13.38 1.73
CA SER A 112 0.37 13.85 3.06
C SER A 112 -0.48 15.12 2.95
N ILE A 113 -1.71 15.05 3.40
CA ILE A 113 -2.66 16.16 3.47
C ILE A 113 -3.06 16.35 4.93
N LYS A 114 -3.03 17.60 5.42
CA LYS A 114 -3.33 17.91 6.83
C LYS A 114 -4.32 19.07 6.95
N GLY A 115 -4.97 19.16 8.12
CA GLY A 115 -5.87 20.27 8.46
C GLY A 115 -7.20 20.21 7.71
N ASP A 116 -7.76 21.38 7.41
CA ASP A 116 -9.12 21.50 6.89
C ASP A 116 -9.33 20.72 5.57
N ARG A 117 -8.32 20.74 4.67
CA ARG A 117 -8.35 19.91 3.44
C ARG A 117 -8.48 18.42 3.76
N ALA A 118 -7.79 17.92 4.80
CA ALA A 118 -7.93 16.53 5.20
C ALA A 118 -9.33 16.25 5.78
N THR A 119 -9.84 17.15 6.63
CA THR A 119 -11.19 17.05 7.19
C THR A 119 -12.26 16.96 6.09
N GLU A 120 -12.12 17.72 5.00
CA GLU A 120 -13.05 17.68 3.87
C GLU A 120 -12.95 16.39 3.03
N LEU A 121 -11.75 15.84 2.88
CA LEU A 121 -11.49 14.68 2.01
C LEU A 121 -11.69 13.33 2.70
N ILE A 122 -11.50 13.24 4.03
CA ILE A 122 -11.67 11.98 4.78
C ILE A 122 -13.03 11.31 4.53
N PRO A 123 -14.19 12.02 4.57
CA PRO A 123 -15.48 11.40 4.29
C PRO A 123 -15.57 10.80 2.88
N LYS A 124 -14.95 11.43 1.88
CA LYS A 124 -14.90 10.93 0.50
C LYS A 124 -14.05 9.66 0.39
N ILE A 125 -12.90 9.63 1.08
CA ILE A 125 -12.06 8.42 1.16
C ILE A 125 -12.82 7.28 1.81
N LYS A 126 -13.44 7.52 2.98
CA LYS A 126 -14.26 6.51 3.67
C LYS A 126 -15.35 5.97 2.73
N LYS A 127 -16.01 6.85 1.97
CA LYS A 127 -17.01 6.44 0.99
C LYS A 127 -16.42 5.57 -0.13
N ALA A 128 -15.28 5.95 -0.70
CA ALA A 128 -14.61 5.18 -1.74
C ALA A 128 -14.22 3.77 -1.25
N ILE A 129 -13.77 3.66 0.00
CA ILE A 129 -13.44 2.38 0.64
C ILE A 129 -14.69 1.51 0.81
N GLU A 130 -15.79 2.07 1.32
CA GLU A 130 -17.07 1.36 1.47
C GLU A 130 -17.62 0.82 0.16
N THR A 131 -17.40 1.55 -0.95
CA THR A 131 -17.90 1.18 -2.28
C THR A 131 -16.86 0.46 -3.13
N TYR A 132 -15.76 -0.01 -2.55
CA TYR A 132 -14.72 -0.73 -3.28
C TYR A 132 -15.29 -2.04 -3.85
N PRO A 133 -15.33 -2.23 -5.18
CA PRO A 133 -16.11 -3.30 -5.80
C PRO A 133 -15.50 -4.70 -5.63
N TRP A 134 -14.21 -4.78 -5.28
CA TRP A 134 -13.45 -6.03 -5.15
C TRP A 134 -13.11 -6.35 -3.69
N ALA A 135 -14.01 -6.00 -2.77
CA ALA A 135 -13.78 -6.17 -1.34
C ALA A 135 -13.63 -7.64 -0.91
N ASP A 136 -14.04 -8.62 -1.72
CA ASP A 136 -13.93 -10.06 -1.47
C ASP A 136 -13.00 -10.79 -2.46
N GLU A 137 -12.30 -10.04 -3.32
CA GLU A 137 -11.42 -10.58 -4.35
C GLU A 137 -9.96 -10.17 -4.12
N TYR A 138 -9.03 -11.03 -4.54
CA TYR A 138 -7.61 -10.70 -4.57
C TYR A 138 -6.88 -11.51 -5.64
N SER A 139 -6.17 -10.82 -6.54
CA SER A 139 -5.22 -11.42 -7.47
C SER A 139 -3.94 -10.61 -7.53
N VAL A 140 -2.80 -11.28 -7.45
CA VAL A 140 -1.47 -10.62 -7.48
C VAL A 140 -1.26 -9.83 -8.78
N PHE A 141 -1.69 -10.39 -9.92
CA PHE A 141 -1.60 -9.78 -11.24
C PHE A 141 -2.70 -10.34 -12.16
N PRO A 142 -3.39 -9.51 -12.97
CA PRO A 142 -3.24 -8.06 -13.09
C PRO A 142 -3.90 -7.26 -11.95
N GLY A 143 -4.73 -7.90 -11.12
CA GLY A 143 -5.55 -7.25 -10.10
C GLY A 143 -6.85 -8.05 -9.92
N PRO A 144 -7.68 -7.73 -8.93
CA PRO A 144 -7.55 -6.61 -7.99
C PRO A 144 -6.55 -6.90 -6.86
N ASN A 145 -5.72 -5.92 -6.49
CA ASN A 145 -4.75 -6.00 -5.38
C ASN A 145 -4.65 -4.67 -4.60
N SER A 146 -3.64 -4.50 -3.76
CA SER A 146 -3.43 -3.24 -3.01
C SER A 146 -3.17 -2.02 -3.89
N ASN A 147 -2.50 -2.19 -5.03
CA ASN A 147 -2.32 -1.11 -6.00
C ASN A 147 -3.67 -0.73 -6.64
N THR A 148 -4.51 -1.73 -6.96
CA THR A 148 -5.89 -1.49 -7.44
C THR A 148 -6.71 -0.71 -6.42
N PHE A 149 -6.61 -1.07 -5.13
CA PHE A 149 -7.34 -0.42 -4.05
C PHE A 149 -6.98 1.06 -3.90
N VAL A 150 -5.68 1.39 -3.84
CA VAL A 150 -5.26 2.79 -3.71
C VAL A 150 -5.52 3.57 -5.01
N ALA A 151 -5.42 2.93 -6.18
CA ALA A 151 -5.79 3.54 -7.45
C ALA A 151 -7.30 3.85 -7.52
N TRP A 152 -8.15 2.95 -7.00
CA TRP A 152 -9.59 3.18 -6.87
C TRP A 152 -9.89 4.40 -6.00
N ILE A 153 -9.23 4.52 -4.84
CA ILE A 153 -9.39 5.69 -3.96
C ILE A 153 -8.96 6.98 -4.68
N ALA A 154 -7.83 6.96 -5.39
CA ALA A 154 -7.36 8.11 -6.17
C ALA A 154 -8.35 8.50 -7.28
N ARG A 155 -8.99 7.50 -7.92
CA ARG A 155 -9.99 7.70 -8.98
C ARG A 155 -11.29 8.30 -8.44
N GLU A 156 -11.78 7.80 -7.31
CA GLU A 156 -13.02 8.26 -6.69
C GLU A 156 -12.87 9.58 -5.92
N VAL A 157 -11.64 9.93 -5.52
CA VAL A 157 -11.31 11.18 -4.82
C VAL A 157 -10.17 11.91 -5.56
N PRO A 158 -10.43 12.45 -6.77
CA PRO A 158 -9.40 13.08 -7.60
C PRO A 158 -8.74 14.30 -6.93
N GLU A 159 -9.40 14.93 -5.96
CA GLU A 159 -8.86 16.05 -5.18
C GLU A 159 -7.69 15.65 -4.26
N LEU A 160 -7.39 14.35 -4.13
CA LEU A 160 -6.16 13.87 -3.50
C LEU A 160 -4.92 14.16 -4.34
N GLU A 161 -5.07 14.26 -5.67
CA GLU A 161 -3.94 14.42 -6.60
C GLU A 161 -2.87 13.34 -6.39
N LEU A 162 -3.30 12.14 -6.00
CA LEU A 162 -2.41 11.02 -5.68
C LEU A 162 -1.83 10.40 -6.95
N GLU A 163 -0.52 10.46 -7.08
CA GLU A 163 0.23 9.74 -8.12
C GLU A 163 0.84 8.47 -7.54
N LEU A 164 0.52 7.33 -8.15
CA LEU A 164 1.14 6.05 -7.80
C LEU A 164 2.42 5.84 -8.62
N PRO A 165 3.47 5.23 -8.04
CA PRO A 165 4.70 4.96 -8.77
C PRO A 165 4.45 3.94 -9.90
N PHE A 166 5.31 3.94 -10.92
CA PHE A 166 5.22 2.97 -12.02
C PHE A 166 5.29 1.50 -11.53
N SER A 167 5.94 1.26 -10.39
CA SER A 167 5.99 -0.04 -9.70
C SER A 167 4.68 -0.44 -9.02
N ALA A 168 3.63 0.38 -9.05
CA ALA A 168 2.29 0.05 -8.56
C ALA A 168 1.55 -0.88 -9.55
N ILE A 169 2.12 -2.06 -9.80
CA ILE A 169 1.61 -3.03 -10.75
C ILE A 169 0.21 -3.50 -10.32
N GLY A 170 -0.75 -3.33 -11.24
CA GLY A 170 -2.16 -3.66 -11.06
C GLY A 170 -3.08 -2.49 -10.68
N SER A 171 -2.52 -1.28 -10.51
CA SER A 171 -3.30 -0.04 -10.37
C SER A 171 -4.28 0.19 -11.54
N GLY A 172 -3.91 -0.20 -12.76
CA GLY A 172 -4.74 -0.07 -13.96
C GLY A 172 -6.07 -0.81 -13.91
N TYR A 173 -6.19 -1.87 -13.10
CA TYR A 173 -7.43 -2.64 -12.92
C TYR A 173 -8.58 -1.78 -12.37
N ALA A 174 -8.28 -0.67 -11.69
CA ALA A 174 -9.29 0.26 -11.18
C ALA A 174 -10.07 1.01 -12.26
N ASN A 175 -9.65 0.90 -13.53
CA ASN A 175 -10.27 1.53 -14.71
C ASN A 175 -11.01 0.53 -15.62
N GLU A 176 -11.00 -0.77 -15.27
CA GLU A 176 -11.75 -1.81 -15.97
C GLU A 176 -13.22 -1.82 -15.52
#